data_AF-A0A7K3VYF8-F1
#
_entry.id   AF-A0A7K3VYF8-F1
#
_cell.length_a   1.000
_cell.length_b   1.000
_cell.length_c   1.000
_cell.angle_alpha   90.00
_cell.angle_beta   90.00
_cell.angle_gamma   90.00
#
_symmetry.space_group_name_H-M   'P 1'
#
loop_
_entity.id
_entity.type
_entity.pdbx_description
1 polymer ?
#
loop_
_entity_poly.entity_id
_entity_poly.type
_entity_poly.pdbx_seq_one_letter_code
_entity_poly.pdbx_strand_id
1 'polypeptide(L)'
;MHPAADDPQTSSALTGYHAGAVRWLAGGLMAVVLGVLLGAAAVVIAESSGRRLPGAGLFVVVLVVGGVAATVAGGGALLRHRRWRRALRTVPWQIGVLRVAGPAVLAFEPEGYDETDPLAEPVRLRLASTSVWRTRAVQHLHDATVRAAPVGGREWVLAADGVPTVYGARVTGRR
;
A
#
# COMPACT_ATOMS: atom_id res chain seq x y z
N MET A 1 23.89 -5.35 13.85
CA MET A 1 22.46 -5.16 13.48
C MET A 1 22.11 -6.18 12.42
N HIS A 2 21.08 -7.00 12.62
CA HIS A 2 20.63 -7.99 11.63
C HIS A 2 19.80 -7.31 10.52
N PRO A 3 19.96 -7.71 9.25
CA PRO A 3 19.12 -7.25 8.16
C PRO A 3 17.63 -7.41 8.45
N ALA A 4 16.81 -6.44 8.05
CA ALA A 4 15.37 -6.47 8.26
C ALA A 4 14.69 -7.67 7.57
N ALA A 5 15.27 -8.16 6.47
CA ALA A 5 14.75 -9.30 5.72
C ALA A 5 14.84 -10.65 6.44
N ASP A 6 15.72 -10.77 7.45
CA ASP A 6 15.96 -12.03 8.16
C ASP A 6 14.94 -12.28 9.29
N ASP A 7 14.12 -11.28 9.60
CA ASP A 7 13.03 -11.41 10.56
C ASP A 7 11.82 -12.16 9.93
N PRO A 8 11.35 -13.28 10.53
CA PRO A 8 10.20 -14.04 10.06
C PRO A 8 8.93 -13.18 9.92
N GLN A 9 8.72 -12.21 10.83
CA GLN A 9 7.53 -11.34 10.79
C GLN A 9 7.57 -10.36 9.62
N THR A 10 8.77 -9.99 9.16
CA THR A 10 8.95 -9.17 7.96
C THR A 10 8.50 -9.94 6.71
N SER A 11 8.81 -11.24 6.64
CA SER A 11 8.41 -12.09 5.51
C SER A 11 6.89 -12.25 5.42
N SER A 12 6.20 -12.44 6.55
CA SER A 12 4.75 -12.60 6.60
C SER A 12 4.01 -11.28 6.28
N ALA A 13 4.46 -10.16 6.84
CA ALA A 13 3.86 -8.84 6.58
C ALA A 13 4.05 -8.39 5.12
N LEU A 14 5.20 -8.70 4.51
CA LEU A 14 5.45 -8.47 3.08
C LEU A 14 4.58 -9.37 2.20
N THR A 15 4.31 -10.62 2.62
CA THR A 15 3.44 -11.55 1.91
C THR A 15 1.99 -11.06 1.90
N GLY A 16 1.48 -10.53 3.01
CA GLY A 16 0.15 -9.91 3.07
C GLY A 16 0.01 -8.73 2.10
N TYR A 17 1.04 -7.89 1.98
CA TYR A 17 1.07 -6.80 1.00
C TYR A 17 1.08 -7.33 -0.45
N HIS A 18 1.88 -8.37 -0.72
CA HIS A 18 1.97 -8.99 -2.04
C HIS A 18 0.63 -9.60 -2.49
N ALA A 19 -0.01 -10.37 -1.61
CA ALA A 19 -1.31 -10.99 -1.89
C ALA A 19 -2.37 -9.94 -2.25
N GLY A 20 -2.43 -8.83 -1.52
CA GLY A 20 -3.32 -7.72 -1.84
C GLY A 20 -3.04 -7.12 -3.22
N ALA A 21 -1.76 -6.91 -3.56
CA ALA A 21 -1.35 -6.36 -4.84
C ALA A 21 -1.68 -7.28 -6.02
N VAL A 22 -1.45 -8.59 -5.87
CA VAL A 22 -1.81 -9.61 -6.88
C VAL A 22 -3.31 -9.65 -7.09
N ARG A 23 -4.11 -9.61 -6.02
CA ARG A 23 -5.58 -9.63 -6.13
C ARG A 23 -6.11 -8.44 -6.94
N TRP A 24 -5.60 -7.25 -6.70
CA TRP A 24 -5.97 -6.06 -7.50
C TRP A 24 -5.55 -6.18 -8.96
N LEU A 25 -4.33 -6.69 -9.21
CA LEU A 25 -3.84 -6.87 -10.57
C LEU A 25 -4.68 -7.90 -11.35
N ALA A 26 -4.85 -9.10 -10.79
CA ALA A 26 -5.57 -10.19 -11.43
C ALA A 26 -7.06 -9.87 -11.59
N GLY A 27 -7.68 -9.31 -10.56
CA GLY A 27 -9.08 -8.87 -10.60
C GLY A 27 -9.30 -7.77 -11.65
N GLY A 28 -8.39 -6.80 -11.74
CA GLY A 28 -8.44 -5.75 -12.75
C GLY A 28 -8.32 -6.28 -14.18
N LEU A 29 -7.37 -7.19 -14.42
CA LEU A 29 -7.21 -7.83 -15.72
C LEU A 29 -8.45 -8.63 -16.12
N MET A 30 -9.00 -9.43 -15.19
CA MET A 30 -10.22 -10.19 -15.44
C MET A 30 -11.41 -9.29 -15.76
N ALA A 31 -11.58 -8.17 -15.02
CA ALA A 31 -12.63 -7.20 -15.28
C ALA A 31 -12.54 -6.58 -16.68
N VAL A 32 -11.33 -6.26 -17.15
CA VAL A 32 -11.10 -5.76 -18.51
C VAL A 32 -11.50 -6.80 -19.56
N VAL A 33 -11.03 -8.04 -19.40
CA VAL A 33 -11.36 -9.15 -20.32
C VAL A 33 -12.87 -9.34 -20.39
N LEU A 34 -13.54 -9.43 -19.24
CA LEU A 34 -15.00 -9.57 -19.17
C LEU A 34 -15.72 -8.38 -19.81
N GLY A 35 -15.26 -7.15 -19.56
CA GLY A 35 -15.82 -5.95 -20.19
C GLY A 35 -15.74 -5.99 -21.72
N VAL A 36 -14.59 -6.40 -22.27
CA VAL A 36 -14.40 -6.53 -23.73
C VAL A 36 -15.30 -7.64 -24.30
N LEU A 37 -15.35 -8.81 -23.67
CA LEU A 37 -16.19 -9.93 -24.12
C LEU A 37 -17.68 -9.57 -24.09
N LEU A 38 -18.14 -8.93 -23.02
CA LEU A 38 -19.53 -8.46 -22.92
C LEU A 38 -19.84 -7.34 -23.92
N GLY A 39 -18.87 -6.46 -24.19
CA GLY A 39 -18.99 -5.44 -25.22
C GLY A 39 -19.17 -6.06 -26.61
N ALA A 40 -18.32 -7.03 -26.97
CA ALA A 40 -18.44 -7.76 -28.21
C ALA A 40 -19.79 -8.49 -28.33
N ALA A 41 -20.21 -9.17 -27.26
CA ALA A 41 -21.51 -9.85 -27.23
C ALA A 41 -22.69 -8.87 -27.40
N ALA A 42 -22.64 -7.71 -26.73
CA ALA A 42 -23.68 -6.69 -26.85
C ALA A 42 -23.78 -6.11 -28.27
N VAL A 43 -22.65 -5.94 -28.95
CA VAL A 43 -22.60 -5.50 -30.37
C VAL A 43 -23.25 -6.56 -31.27
N VAL A 44 -22.84 -7.83 -31.13
CA VAL A 44 -23.39 -8.95 -31.92
C VAL A 44 -24.90 -9.09 -31.71
N ILE A 45 -25.39 -8.93 -30.48
CA ILE A 45 -26.82 -8.97 -30.18
C ILE A 45 -27.54 -7.78 -30.82
N ALA A 46 -26.98 -6.57 -30.71
CA ALA A 46 -27.59 -5.38 -31.28
C ALA A 46 -27.71 -5.45 -32.81
N GLU A 47 -26.68 -6.01 -33.47
CA GLU A 47 -26.68 -6.25 -34.92
C GLU A 47 -27.68 -7.33 -35.33
N SER A 48 -27.71 -8.46 -34.61
CA SER A 48 -28.60 -9.59 -34.98
C SER A 48 -30.07 -9.36 -34.66
N SER A 49 -30.39 -8.57 -33.62
CA SER A 49 -31.76 -8.38 -33.15
C SER A 49 -32.36 -7.01 -33.51
N GLY A 50 -31.56 -6.08 -34.02
CA GLY A 50 -31.95 -4.68 -34.27
C GLY A 50 -32.30 -3.89 -33.00
N ARG A 51 -32.21 -4.51 -31.81
CA ARG A 51 -32.54 -3.92 -30.52
C ARG A 51 -31.28 -3.60 -29.73
N ARG A 52 -31.20 -2.37 -29.23
CA ARG A 52 -30.13 -1.96 -28.30
C ARG A 52 -30.41 -2.51 -26.90
N LEU A 53 -29.36 -2.95 -26.22
CA LEU A 53 -29.41 -3.34 -24.80
C LEU A 53 -29.15 -2.08 -23.94
N PRO A 54 -30.18 -1.50 -23.29
CA PRO A 54 -29.98 -0.31 -22.47
C PRO A 54 -29.02 -0.60 -21.31
N GLY A 55 -28.09 0.32 -21.05
CA GLY A 55 -27.12 0.21 -19.95
C GLY A 55 -25.92 -0.72 -20.19
N ALA A 56 -25.93 -1.58 -21.22
CA ALA A 56 -24.83 -2.50 -21.50
C ALA A 56 -23.50 -1.76 -21.79
N GLY A 57 -23.55 -0.69 -22.57
CA GLY A 57 -22.37 0.13 -22.85
C GLY A 57 -21.78 0.77 -21.59
N LEU A 58 -22.63 1.27 -20.69
CA LEU A 58 -22.17 1.85 -19.42
C LEU A 58 -21.50 0.78 -18.54
N PHE A 59 -22.09 -0.41 -18.45
CA PHE A 59 -21.53 -1.52 -17.69
C PHE A 59 -20.16 -1.94 -18.22
N VAL A 60 -20.00 -2.04 -19.54
CA VAL A 60 -18.72 -2.32 -20.20
C VAL A 60 -17.69 -1.24 -19.86
N VAL A 61 -18.06 0.04 -19.97
CA VAL A 61 -17.16 1.15 -19.63
C VAL A 61 -16.72 1.08 -18.17
N VAL A 62 -17.64 0.83 -17.24
CA VAL A 62 -17.31 0.69 -15.81
C VAL A 62 -16.36 -0.48 -15.57
N LEU A 63 -16.61 -1.63 -16.18
CA LEU A 63 -15.74 -2.81 -16.06
C LEU A 63 -14.33 -2.55 -16.60
N VAL A 64 -14.23 -1.96 -17.80
CA VAL A 64 -12.94 -1.72 -18.44
C VAL A 64 -12.17 -0.64 -17.70
N VAL A 65 -12.77 0.52 -17.42
CA VAL A 65 -12.09 1.63 -16.73
C VAL A 65 -11.73 1.24 -15.30
N GLY A 66 -12.67 0.62 -14.57
CA GLY A 66 -12.42 0.11 -13.23
C GLY A 66 -11.34 -0.98 -13.21
N GLY A 67 -11.37 -1.88 -14.17
CA GLY A 67 -10.37 -2.94 -14.34
C GLY A 67 -8.99 -2.38 -14.63
N VAL A 68 -8.85 -1.42 -15.55
CA VAL A 68 -7.57 -0.73 -15.83
C VAL A 68 -7.04 -0.04 -14.58
N ALA A 69 -7.89 0.69 -13.85
CA ALA A 69 -7.47 1.36 -12.62
C ALA A 69 -6.98 0.35 -11.57
N ALA A 70 -7.69 -0.77 -11.40
CA ALA A 70 -7.30 -1.87 -10.51
C ALA A 70 -5.97 -2.51 -10.93
N THR A 71 -5.75 -2.75 -12.23
CA THR A 71 -4.51 -3.28 -12.78
C THR A 71 -3.33 -2.35 -12.55
N VAL A 72 -3.49 -1.05 -12.80
CA VAL A 72 -2.45 -0.03 -12.54
C VAL A 72 -2.14 0.06 -11.06
N ALA A 73 -3.15 0.06 -10.19
CA ALA A 73 -2.97 0.08 -8.74
C ALA A 73 -2.24 -1.18 -8.24
N GLY A 74 -2.64 -2.36 -8.69
CA GLY A 74 -2.00 -3.64 -8.36
C GLY A 74 -0.56 -3.72 -8.85
N GLY A 75 -0.30 -3.34 -10.11
CA GLY A 75 1.03 -3.29 -10.70
C GLY A 75 1.96 -2.30 -9.98
N GLY A 76 1.48 -1.09 -9.69
CA GLY A 76 2.21 -0.09 -8.91
C GLY A 76 2.53 -0.57 -7.50
N ALA A 77 1.60 -1.27 -6.86
CA ALA A 77 1.84 -1.89 -5.56
C ALA A 77 2.91 -2.98 -5.64
N LEU A 78 2.90 -3.86 -6.65
CA LEU A 78 3.93 -4.89 -6.84
C LEU A 78 5.32 -4.32 -7.07
N LEU A 79 5.44 -3.26 -7.88
CA LEU A 79 6.71 -2.57 -8.10
C LEU A 79 7.26 -1.99 -6.79
N ARG A 80 6.37 -1.39 -5.98
CA ARG A 80 6.73 -0.88 -4.65
C ARG A 80 7.18 -2.00 -3.71
N HIS A 81 6.46 -3.13 -3.69
CA HIS A 81 6.84 -4.30 -2.90
C HIS A 81 8.24 -4.80 -3.28
N ARG A 82 8.55 -4.90 -4.58
CA ARG A 82 9.88 -5.30 -5.05
C ARG A 82 10.97 -4.34 -4.58
N ARG A 83 10.71 -3.03 -4.64
CA ARG A 83 11.63 -2.01 -4.14
C ARG A 83 11.87 -2.14 -2.65
N TRP A 84 10.81 -2.26 -1.86
CA TRP A 84 10.91 -2.43 -0.40
C TRP A 84 11.66 -3.70 -0.03
N ARG A 85 11.33 -4.83 -0.66
CA ARG A 85 12.02 -6.10 -0.42
C ARG A 85 13.52 -6.01 -0.73
N ARG A 86 13.91 -5.28 -1.79
CA ARG A 86 15.33 -5.05 -2.09
C ARG A 86 16.01 -4.21 -1.01
N ALA A 87 15.38 -3.12 -0.58
CA ALA A 87 15.97 -2.23 0.42
C ALA A 87 16.05 -2.87 1.82
N LEU A 88 15.05 -3.64 2.24
CA LEU A 88 15.04 -4.33 3.53
C LEU A 88 16.11 -5.43 3.65
N ARG A 89 16.74 -5.85 2.53
CA ARG A 89 17.91 -6.74 2.58
C ARG A 89 19.18 -6.06 3.05
N THR A 90 19.25 -4.73 2.95
CA THR A 90 20.47 -3.97 3.24
C THR A 90 20.29 -3.00 4.41
N VAL A 91 19.07 -2.87 4.93
CA VAL A 91 18.71 -1.90 5.97
C VAL A 91 18.16 -2.65 7.19
N PRO A 92 18.65 -2.37 8.40
CA PRO A 92 18.10 -2.97 9.62
C PRO A 92 16.79 -2.30 10.02
N TRP A 93 15.96 -3.03 10.77
CA TRP A 93 14.82 -2.42 11.46
C TRP A 93 15.32 -1.54 12.60
N GLN A 94 14.71 -0.36 12.73
CA GLN A 94 14.79 0.48 13.91
C GLN A 94 13.53 0.25 14.73
N ILE A 95 13.69 -0.05 16.02
CA ILE A 95 12.58 -0.14 16.96
C ILE A 95 12.32 1.26 17.50
N GLY A 96 11.06 1.58 17.76
CA GLY A 96 10.68 2.87 18.31
C GLY A 96 9.18 2.97 18.54
N VAL A 97 8.73 4.13 19.00
CA VAL A 97 7.32 4.41 19.29
C VAL A 97 6.71 5.22 18.15
N LEU A 98 5.48 4.90 17.78
CA LEU A 98 4.74 5.66 16.77
C LEU A 98 3.78 6.66 17.42
N ARG A 99 4.04 7.95 17.23
CA ARG A 99 3.10 9.02 17.57
C ARG A 99 2.28 9.43 16.36
N VAL A 100 0.98 9.61 16.55
CA VAL A 100 0.05 10.01 15.49
C VAL A 100 -0.31 11.47 15.71
N ALA A 101 0.19 12.35 14.85
CA ALA A 101 -0.07 13.79 14.93
C ALA A 101 -1.25 14.25 14.07
N GLY A 102 -1.87 13.34 13.29
CA GLY A 102 -3.04 13.64 12.47
C GLY A 102 -3.46 12.47 11.58
N PRO A 103 -4.44 12.64 10.68
CA PRO A 103 -5.03 11.55 9.89
C PRO A 103 -4.05 10.79 8.97
N ALA A 104 -2.92 11.39 8.63
CA ALA A 104 -1.88 10.73 7.85
C ALA A 104 -0.47 11.17 8.26
N VAL A 105 -0.35 11.92 9.36
CA VAL A 105 0.91 12.49 9.84
C VAL A 105 1.31 11.72 11.08
N LEU A 106 2.51 11.17 11.05
CA LEU A 106 3.09 10.32 12.06
C LEU A 106 4.43 10.91 12.48
N ALA A 107 4.84 10.66 13.71
CA ALA A 107 6.19 10.83 14.17
C ALA A 107 6.68 9.49 14.69
N PHE A 108 7.82 9.02 14.20
CA PHE A 108 8.48 7.83 14.70
C PHE A 108 9.61 8.28 15.63
N GLU A 109 9.55 7.83 16.87
CA GLU A 109 10.52 8.10 17.94
C GLU A 109 11.41 6.86 18.05
N PRO A 110 12.63 6.86 17.49
CA PRO A 110 13.52 5.71 17.56
C PRO A 110 13.88 5.38 19.01
N GLU A 111 14.25 4.14 19.28
CA GLU A 111 14.79 3.73 20.57
C GLU A 111 15.99 4.62 20.96
N GLY A 112 15.94 5.21 22.16
CA GLY A 112 16.89 6.23 22.63
C GLY A 112 16.46 7.68 22.37
N TYR A 113 15.28 7.92 21.77
CA TYR A 113 14.68 9.24 21.71
C TYR A 113 14.34 9.76 23.12
N ASP A 114 14.81 10.96 23.43
CA ASP A 114 14.53 11.68 24.67
C ASP A 114 13.87 13.01 24.32
N GLU A 115 12.61 13.19 24.72
CA GLU A 115 11.86 14.43 24.47
C GLU A 115 12.46 15.65 25.20
N THR A 116 13.30 15.42 26.21
CA THR A 116 13.99 16.48 26.96
C THR A 116 15.32 16.92 26.34
N ASP A 117 15.85 16.16 25.37
CA ASP A 117 17.04 16.54 24.61
C ASP A 117 16.63 17.45 23.42
N PRO A 118 17.04 18.73 23.40
CA PRO A 118 16.72 19.64 22.30
C PRO A 118 17.36 19.23 20.95
N LEU A 119 18.29 18.29 20.95
CA LEU A 119 18.91 17.74 19.73
C LEU A 119 18.24 16.44 19.25
N ALA A 120 17.36 15.84 20.04
CA ALA A 120 16.64 14.64 19.65
C ALA A 120 15.47 15.02 18.72
N GLU A 121 15.57 14.65 17.43
CA GLU A 121 14.51 14.91 16.47
C GLU A 121 13.73 13.63 16.13
N PRO A 122 12.38 13.64 16.26
CA PRO A 122 11.56 12.52 15.83
C PRO A 122 11.45 12.48 14.31
N VAL A 123 11.39 11.27 13.73
CA VAL A 123 11.24 11.11 12.28
C VAL A 123 9.80 11.40 11.88
N ARG A 124 9.57 12.58 11.30
CA ARG A 124 8.24 13.00 10.82
C ARG A 124 7.90 12.31 9.50
N LEU A 125 6.80 11.57 9.51
CA LEU A 125 6.37 10.71 8.42
C LEU A 125 4.94 11.06 7.98
N ARG A 126 4.65 10.83 6.70
CA ARG A 126 3.31 10.86 6.12
C ARG A 126 2.99 9.54 5.44
N LEU A 127 1.82 8.99 5.72
CA LEU A 127 1.39 7.74 5.09
C LEU A 127 1.34 7.87 3.57
N ALA A 128 1.92 6.89 2.87
CA ALA A 128 1.93 6.84 1.41
C ALA A 128 0.56 6.44 0.82
N SER A 129 -0.32 5.84 1.64
CA SER A 129 -1.71 5.55 1.27
C SER A 129 -2.62 6.11 2.36
N THR A 130 -3.54 6.99 1.95
CA THR A 130 -4.53 7.65 2.82
C THR A 130 -5.91 7.02 2.71
N SER A 131 -5.96 5.73 2.34
CA SER A 131 -7.21 5.01 2.35
C SER A 131 -7.71 4.85 3.79
N VAL A 132 -9.01 5.09 4.01
CA VAL A 132 -9.59 5.22 5.38
C VAL A 132 -9.23 4.05 6.29
N TRP A 133 -9.35 2.81 5.81
CA TRP A 133 -8.96 1.60 6.55
C TRP A 133 -7.47 1.56 6.94
N ARG A 134 -6.55 1.99 6.07
CA ARG A 134 -5.11 2.05 6.39
C ARG A 134 -4.80 3.16 7.37
N THR A 135 -5.43 4.31 7.20
CA THR A 135 -5.33 5.41 8.17
C THR A 135 -5.78 4.95 9.55
N ARG A 136 -6.95 4.31 9.67
CA ARG A 136 -7.44 3.79 10.96
C ARG A 136 -6.53 2.73 11.55
N ALA A 137 -6.07 1.77 10.74
CA ALA A 137 -5.16 0.73 11.21
C ALA A 137 -3.87 1.32 11.79
N VAL A 138 -3.32 2.36 11.18
CA VAL A 138 -2.13 3.05 11.69
C VAL A 138 -2.46 3.94 12.89
N GLN A 139 -3.63 4.55 12.94
CA GLN A 139 -4.09 5.29 14.12
C GLN A 139 -4.23 4.39 15.35
N HIS A 140 -4.62 3.13 15.17
CA HIS A 140 -4.63 2.14 16.26
C HIS A 140 -3.24 1.76 16.78
N LEU A 141 -2.17 2.12 16.04
CA LEU A 141 -0.78 1.94 16.47
C LEU A 141 -0.22 3.17 17.18
N HIS A 142 -1.06 4.14 17.55
CA HIS A 142 -0.62 5.25 18.37
C HIS A 142 -0.06 4.72 19.70
N ASP A 143 1.13 5.19 20.05
CA ASP A 143 1.90 4.79 21.24
C ASP A 143 2.33 3.33 21.26
N ALA A 144 2.15 2.62 20.15
CA ALA A 144 2.64 1.26 19.99
C ALA A 144 4.12 1.26 19.62
N THR A 145 4.82 0.24 20.10
CA THR A 145 6.15 -0.11 19.60
C THR A 145 6.03 -0.61 18.18
N VAL A 146 6.72 0.05 17.26
CA VAL A 146 6.77 -0.29 15.85
C VAL A 146 8.21 -0.49 15.40
N ARG A 147 8.36 -1.20 14.29
CA ARG A 147 9.60 -1.35 13.57
C ARG A 147 9.53 -0.48 12.32
N ALA A 148 10.51 0.39 12.14
CA ALA A 148 10.62 1.30 11.01
C ALA A 148 11.94 1.07 10.27
N ALA A 149 11.91 1.10 8.94
CA ALA A 149 13.12 0.96 8.12
C ALA A 149 13.13 1.97 6.98
N PRO A 150 14.22 2.74 6.78
CA PRO A 150 14.38 3.62 5.63
C PRO A 150 14.68 2.81 4.37
N VAL A 151 13.71 2.69 3.47
CA VAL A 151 13.81 1.86 2.24
C VAL A 151 14.17 2.65 0.98
N GLY A 152 14.54 3.92 1.14
CA GLY A 152 14.95 4.82 0.06
C GLY A 152 15.07 6.26 0.55
N GLY A 153 15.47 7.19 -0.33
CA GLY A 153 15.89 8.54 0.08
C GLY A 153 14.89 9.35 0.93
N ARG A 154 13.59 9.09 0.81
CA ARG A 154 12.56 9.67 1.70
C ARG A 154 11.47 8.66 2.09
N GLU A 155 11.65 7.38 1.76
CA GLU A 155 10.61 6.36 1.94
C GLU A 155 10.95 5.47 3.12
N TRP A 156 9.93 5.22 3.95
CA TRP A 156 10.01 4.39 5.12
C TRP A 156 8.97 3.28 5.03
N VAL A 157 9.31 2.12 5.58
CA VAL A 157 8.37 1.03 5.83
C VAL A 157 8.19 0.90 7.33
N LEU A 158 6.94 0.74 7.75
CA LEU A 158 6.54 0.51 9.12
C LEU A 158 5.92 -0.89 9.22
N ALA A 159 6.29 -1.62 10.26
CA ALA A 159 5.71 -2.89 10.67
C ALA A 159 5.44 -2.84 12.18
N ALA A 160 4.44 -3.58 12.64
CA ALA A 160 4.11 -3.69 14.07
C ALA A 160 3.63 -5.10 14.36
N ASP A 161 3.84 -5.53 15.60
CA ASP A 161 3.45 -6.88 16.01
C ASP A 161 1.92 -7.02 16.05
N GLY A 162 1.42 -8.20 15.66
CA GLY A 162 -0.01 -8.44 15.52
C GLY A 162 -0.66 -7.79 14.29
N VAL A 163 0.08 -7.01 13.49
CA VAL A 163 -0.43 -6.43 12.25
C VAL A 163 -0.06 -7.29 11.04
N PRO A 164 -1.02 -7.69 10.19
CA PRO A 164 -0.76 -8.66 9.12
C PRO A 164 -0.04 -8.06 7.89
N THR A 165 0.36 -6.79 7.92
CA THR A 165 0.96 -6.12 6.74
C THR A 165 1.86 -4.95 7.11
N VAL A 166 2.68 -4.54 6.13
CA VAL A 166 3.54 -3.36 6.21
C VAL A 166 2.88 -2.09 5.66
N TYR A 167 3.24 -0.95 6.24
CA TYR A 167 2.80 0.37 5.79
C TYR A 167 3.95 1.18 5.21
N GLY A 168 3.70 1.81 4.06
CA GLY A 168 4.66 2.76 3.49
C GLY A 168 4.39 4.15 4.02
N ALA A 169 5.46 4.86 4.38
CA ALA A 169 5.42 6.26 4.76
C ALA A 169 6.52 7.05 4.04
N ARG A 170 6.41 8.38 4.07
CA ARG A 170 7.38 9.31 3.48
C ARG A 170 7.75 10.38 4.47
N VAL A 171 9.02 10.77 4.51
CA VAL A 171 9.49 11.84 5.39
C VAL A 171 8.83 13.17 5.01
N THR A 172 8.20 13.84 5.98
CA THR A 172 7.65 15.20 5.86
C THR A 172 8.43 16.15 6.74
N GLY A 173 9.15 17.10 6.13
CA GLY A 173 10.12 17.96 6.81
C GLY A 173 11.36 18.19 5.95
N ARG A 174 12.16 19.21 6.28
CA ARG A 174 13.40 19.57 5.59
C ARG A 174 14.59 18.88 6.24
N ARG A 175 15.66 18.75 5.45
CA ARG A 175 17.01 18.34 5.86
C ARG A 175 17.50 19.11 7.07
#